data_AF-A0A7C9CTB7-F1
#
_entry.id   AF-A0A7C9CTB7-F1
#
_cell.length_a   1.000
_cell.length_b   1.000
_cell.length_c   1.000
_cell.angle_alpha   90.00
_cell.angle_beta   90.00
_cell.angle_gamma   90.00
#
_symmetry.space_group_name_H-M   'P 1'
#
loop_
_entity.id
_entity.type
_entity.pdbx_description
1 polymer ?
#
loop_
_entity_poly.entity_id
_entity_poly.type
_entity_poly.pdbx_seq_one_letter_code
_entity_poly.pdbx_strand_id
1 'polypeptide(L)'
;LIEAKLQELQDKEGTEENVKVTMKDMGMERARHWGWPNVYVFTKALGEMVLIQEKEGIPLIVVRPTIVTSTYKEPFPGWIEGVRHIHGREQEDQPHYATTGRLQTLLVLQSHL
;
A
#
# COMPACT_ATOMS: atom_id res chain seq x y z
N LEU A 1 9.98 18.26 3.59
CA LEU A 1 10.85 17.05 3.47
C LEU A 1 10.90 16.53 2.03
N ILE A 2 9.77 16.14 1.44
CA ILE A 2 9.73 15.65 0.04
C ILE A 2 10.12 16.75 -0.95
N GLU A 3 9.57 17.95 -0.80
CA GLU A 3 9.90 19.11 -1.65
C GLU A 3 11.39 19.49 -1.58
N ALA A 4 11.98 19.44 -0.39
CA ALA A 4 13.42 19.69 -0.21
C ALA A 4 14.27 18.62 -0.91
N LYS A 5 13.84 17.36 -0.92
CA LYS A 5 14.54 16.27 -1.62
C LYS A 5 14.35 16.36 -3.13
N LEU A 6 13.18 16.80 -3.60
CA LEU A 6 12.91 17.06 -5.01
C LEU A 6 13.80 18.18 -5.53
N GLN A 7 13.92 19.28 -4.77
CA GLN A 7 14.81 20.39 -5.10
C GLN A 7 16.26 19.92 -5.17
N GLU A 8 16.74 19.13 -4.19
CA GLU A 8 18.09 18.55 -4.21
C GLU A 8 18.36 17.68 -5.46
N LEU A 9 17.36 16.93 -5.93
CA LEU A 9 17.49 16.08 -7.11
C LEU A 9 17.42 16.87 -8.42
N GLN A 10 16.67 17.98 -8.44
CA GLN A 10 16.59 18.89 -9.57
C GLN A 10 17.88 19.72 -9.70
N ASP A 11 18.45 20.17 -8.59
CA ASP A 11 19.73 20.90 -8.54
C ASP A 11 20.92 20.02 -8.99
N LYS A 12 20.76 18.70 -8.96
CA LYS A 12 21.77 17.71 -9.38
C LYS A 12 21.64 17.24 -10.85
N GLU A 13 20.86 17.93 -11.68
CA GLU A 13 20.50 17.48 -13.05
C GLU A 13 20.02 16.02 -13.07
N GLY A 14 19.21 15.63 -12.08
CA GLY A 14 18.67 14.28 -12.01
C GLY A 14 17.81 13.97 -13.22
N THR A 15 18.09 12.87 -13.90
CA THR A 15 17.19 12.33 -14.94
C THR A 15 15.81 12.06 -14.35
N GLU A 16 14.75 12.22 -15.15
CA GLU A 16 13.36 11.94 -14.73
C GLU A 16 13.21 10.55 -14.10
N GLU A 17 13.96 9.57 -14.61
CA GLU A 17 13.96 8.20 -14.11
C GLU A 17 14.55 8.10 -12.69
N ASN A 18 15.67 8.79 -12.43
CA ASN A 18 16.28 8.80 -11.10
C ASN A 18 15.36 9.47 -10.07
N VAL A 19 14.63 10.51 -10.48
CA VAL A 19 13.62 11.15 -9.62
C VAL A 19 12.49 10.17 -9.31
N LYS A 20 11.96 9.47 -10.31
CA LYS A 20 10.88 8.46 -10.11
C LYS A 20 11.31 7.34 -9.17
N VAL A 21 12.51 6.78 -9.35
CA VAL A 21 13.03 5.71 -8.50
C VAL A 21 13.19 6.20 -7.06
N THR A 22 13.80 7.37 -6.87
CA THR A 22 14.01 7.92 -5.53
C THR A 22 12.68 8.16 -4.80
N MET A 23 11.68 8.71 -5.49
CA MET A 23 10.36 8.95 -4.91
C MET A 23 9.65 7.65 -4.54
N LYS A 24 9.80 6.60 -5.36
CA LYS A 24 9.26 5.26 -5.07
C LYS A 24 9.90 4.68 -3.81
N ASP A 25 11.22 4.78 -3.68
CA ASP A 25 11.96 4.24 -2.52
C ASP A 25 11.59 4.97 -1.24
N MET A 26 11.47 6.29 -1.28
CA MET A 26 10.98 7.08 -0.14
C MET A 26 9.57 6.68 0.29
N GLY A 27 8.68 6.42 -0.68
CA GLY A 27 7.34 5.91 -0.40
C GLY A 27 7.36 4.54 0.29
N MET A 28 8.24 3.64 -0.17
CA MET A 28 8.42 2.32 0.42
C MET A 28 9.04 2.36 1.82
N GLU A 29 10.05 3.20 2.03
CA GLU A 29 10.66 3.42 3.34
C GLU A 29 9.62 3.92 4.36
N ARG A 30 8.82 4.90 3.95
CA ARG A 30 7.73 5.41 4.79
C ARG A 30 6.69 4.34 5.11
N ALA A 31 6.28 3.54 4.13
CA ALA A 31 5.35 2.44 4.37
C ALA A 31 5.92 1.44 5.39
N ARG A 32 7.19 1.04 5.24
CA ARG A 32 7.89 0.12 6.14
C ARG A 32 8.06 0.67 7.56
N HIS A 33 8.38 1.96 7.68
CA HIS A 33 8.50 2.63 8.98
C HIS A 33 7.20 2.50 9.80
N TRP A 34 6.05 2.55 9.15
CA TRP A 34 4.73 2.37 9.76
C TRP A 34 4.22 0.92 9.75
N GLY A 35 5.07 -0.06 9.38
CA GLY A 35 4.74 -1.48 9.41
C GLY A 35 3.92 -1.99 8.22
N TRP A 36 3.77 -1.21 7.15
CA TRP A 36 3.01 -1.62 5.97
C TRP A 36 3.88 -2.34 4.94
N PRO A 37 3.39 -3.44 4.33
CA PRO A 37 4.19 -4.28 3.44
C PRO A 37 4.50 -3.64 2.09
N ASN A 38 3.70 -2.65 1.66
CA ASN A 38 3.90 -1.89 0.44
C ASN A 38 3.19 -0.53 0.50
N VAL A 39 3.55 0.37 -0.43
CA VAL A 39 2.97 1.73 -0.51
C VAL A 39 1.47 1.70 -0.80
N TYR A 40 0.95 0.71 -1.53
CA TYR A 40 -0.48 0.62 -1.86
C TYR A 40 -1.33 0.47 -0.59
N VAL A 41 -0.99 -0.51 0.26
CA VAL A 41 -1.72 -0.75 1.51
C VAL A 41 -1.58 0.45 2.44
N PHE A 42 -0.40 1.05 2.52
CA PHE A 42 -0.16 2.27 3.28
C PHE A 42 -1.07 3.42 2.84
N THR A 43 -1.12 3.71 1.53
CA THR A 43 -1.96 4.79 0.98
C THR A 43 -3.45 4.52 1.19
N LYS A 44 -3.90 3.26 1.10
CA LYS A 44 -5.28 2.90 1.41
C LYS A 44 -5.62 3.16 2.87
N ALA A 45 -4.77 2.75 3.80
CA ALA A 45 -4.96 3.01 5.22
C ALA A 45 -5.00 4.51 5.53
N LEU A 46 -4.10 5.31 4.92
CA LEU A 46 -4.13 6.77 5.04
C LEU A 46 -5.45 7.37 4.55
N GLY A 47 -5.94 6.91 3.39
CA GLY A 47 -7.23 7.37 2.85
C GLY A 47 -8.40 7.03 3.78
N GLU A 48 -8.42 5.83 4.36
CA GLU A 48 -9.42 5.44 5.36
C GLU A 48 -9.36 6.35 6.61
N MET A 49 -8.16 6.68 7.09
CA MET A 49 -7.98 7.57 8.24
C MET A 49 -8.49 8.99 7.96
N VAL A 50 -8.15 9.56 6.79
CA VAL A 50 -8.64 10.89 6.38
C VAL A 50 -10.16 10.89 6.27
N LEU A 51 -10.76 9.86 5.67
CA LEU A 51 -12.23 9.77 5.58
C LEU A 51 -12.90 9.68 6.95
N ILE A 52 -12.27 9.03 7.93
CA ILE A 52 -12.79 8.96 9.30
C ILE A 52 -12.66 10.31 10.01
N GLN A 53 -11.59 11.07 9.75
CA GLN A 53 -11.37 12.38 10.35
C GLN A 53 -12.32 13.44 9.78
N GLU A 54 -12.54 13.42 8.47
CA GLU A 54 -13.35 14.41 7.75
C GLU A 54 -14.85 14.07 7.71
N LYS A 55 -15.29 12.95 8.29
CA LYS A 55 -16.73 12.61 8.34
C LYS A 55 -17.44 13.51 9.37
N GLU A 56 -17.90 14.67 8.92
CA GLU A 56 -18.68 15.60 9.74
C GLU A 56 -20.14 15.12 9.89
N GLY A 57 -20.35 14.02 10.61
CA GLY A 57 -21.68 13.48 10.92
C GLY A 57 -22.35 12.68 9.79
N ILE A 58 -21.66 12.48 8.67
CA ILE A 58 -22.15 11.63 7.57
C ILE A 58 -21.89 10.15 7.91
N PRO A 59 -22.88 9.26 7.76
CA PRO A 59 -22.67 7.82 7.92
C PRO A 59 -21.69 7.30 6.85
N LEU A 60 -20.54 6.79 7.29
CA LEU A 60 -19.48 6.25 6.43
C LEU A 60 -19.35 4.74 6.62
N ILE A 61 -19.41 3.99 5.51
CA ILE A 61 -19.14 2.55 5.47
C ILE A 61 -17.97 2.31 4.52
N VAL A 62 -16.92 1.65 5.02
CA VAL A 62 -15.75 1.24 4.21
C VAL A 62 -15.84 -0.26 3.96
N VAL A 63 -16.02 -0.65 2.70
CA VAL A 63 -16.06 -2.06 2.29
C VAL A 63 -14.70 -2.46 1.72
N ARG A 64 -14.11 -3.54 2.24
CA ARG A 64 -12.83 -4.09 1.75
C ARG A 64 -13.06 -5.42 1.04
N PRO A 65 -13.16 -5.44 -0.30
CA PRO A 65 -13.18 -6.69 -1.06
C PRO A 65 -11.84 -7.42 -0.90
N THR A 66 -11.87 -8.75 -0.90
CA THR A 66 -10.67 -9.58 -0.65
C THR A 66 -9.66 -9.50 -1.79
N ILE A 67 -10.09 -9.67 -3.04
CA ILE A 67 -9.27 -9.54 -4.24
C ILE A 67 -10.18 -9.12 -5.40
N VAL A 68 -9.76 -8.14 -6.21
CA VAL A 68 -10.39 -7.82 -7.49
C VAL A 68 -9.49 -8.36 -8.59
N THR A 69 -9.87 -9.48 -9.21
CA THR A 69 -9.04 -10.19 -10.20
C THR A 69 -9.20 -9.64 -11.61
N SER A 70 -10.44 -9.40 -12.04
CA SER A 70 -10.75 -8.97 -13.40
C SER A 70 -11.42 -7.61 -13.43
N THR A 71 -11.05 -6.78 -14.39
CA THR A 71 -11.73 -5.50 -14.63
C THR A 71 -13.06 -5.73 -15.34
N TYR A 72 -14.12 -5.03 -14.91
CA TYR A 72 -15.43 -5.13 -15.55
C TYR A 72 -15.48 -4.41 -16.91
N LYS A 73 -14.74 -3.32 -17.09
CA LYS A 73 -14.83 -2.47 -18.28
C LYS A 73 -13.50 -2.05 -18.89
N GLU A 74 -12.58 -1.50 -18.11
CA GLU A 74 -11.28 -1.04 -18.61
C GLU A 74 -10.14 -1.86 -18.02
N PRO A 75 -9.12 -2.26 -18.82
CA PRO A 75 -8.91 -1.95 -20.24
C PRO A 75 -9.80 -2.76 -21.20
N PHE A 76 -10.27 -3.93 -20.78
CA PHE A 76 -11.41 -4.64 -21.38
C PHE A 76 -12.02 -5.58 -20.34
N PRO A 77 -13.30 -5.99 -20.51
CA PRO A 77 -13.95 -6.92 -19.59
C PRO A 77 -13.16 -8.22 -19.47
N GLY A 78 -12.85 -8.64 -18.23
CA GLY A 78 -12.10 -9.87 -17.99
C GLY A 78 -10.57 -9.71 -18.04
N TRP A 79 -10.02 -8.50 -18.22
CA TRP A 79 -8.58 -8.30 -18.15
C TRP A 79 -8.03 -8.58 -16.75
N ILE A 80 -7.00 -9.44 -16.68
CA ILE A 80 -6.26 -9.81 -15.47
C ILE A 80 -4.78 -9.59 -15.76
N GLU A 81 -4.16 -8.60 -15.13
CA GLU A 81 -2.72 -8.36 -15.25
C GLU A 81 -1.96 -9.10 -14.13
N GLY A 82 -1.30 -10.20 -14.49
CA GLY A 82 -0.32 -10.90 -13.66
C GLY A 82 -0.89 -11.64 -12.44
N VAL A 83 -1.04 -12.96 -12.55
CA VAL A 83 -1.32 -13.83 -11.40
C VAL A 83 -0.03 -13.98 -10.58
N ARG A 84 0.29 -12.99 -9.75
CA ARG A 84 1.49 -13.00 -8.87
C ARG A 84 1.41 -14.01 -7.71
N HIS A 85 0.37 -14.85 -7.65
CA HIS A 85 0.09 -15.74 -6.53
C HIS A 85 0.08 -17.23 -6.85
N ILE A 86 0.40 -17.66 -8.09
CA ILE A 86 0.71 -19.08 -8.34
C ILE A 86 2.22 -19.30 -8.25
N HIS A 87 2.65 -19.68 -7.05
CA HIS A 87 4.05 -19.89 -6.67
C HIS A 87 4.59 -21.19 -7.28
N GLY A 88 5.52 -21.08 -8.24
CA GLY A 88 6.47 -22.15 -8.55
C GLY A 88 7.58 -22.12 -7.51
N ARG A 89 7.68 -23.19 -6.73
CA ARG A 89 8.72 -23.39 -5.70
C ARG A 89 10.10 -23.40 -6.35
N GLU A 90 10.95 -22.43 -5.99
CA GLU A 90 12.36 -22.70 -5.74
C GLU A 90 12.75 -21.96 -4.46
N GLN A 91 13.28 -22.74 -3.54
CA GLN A 91 13.56 -22.40 -2.16
C GLN A 91 15.05 -22.12 -2.05
N GLU A 92 15.43 -20.89 -1.70
CA GLU A 92 16.76 -20.62 -1.17
C GLU A 92 16.64 -19.67 0.04
N ASP A 93 16.90 -20.29 1.20
CA ASP A 93 17.04 -19.84 2.58
C ASP A 93 16.94 -18.35 2.96
N GLN A 94 15.91 -18.02 3.74
CA GLN A 94 15.93 -16.96 4.76
C GLN A 94 15.11 -17.41 6.00
N PRO A 95 15.57 -17.15 7.24
CA PRO A 95 15.07 -17.81 8.44
C PRO A 95 13.74 -17.20 8.96
N HIS A 96 12.81 -18.11 9.21
CA HIS A 96 11.70 -18.10 10.18
C HIS A 96 11.32 -16.77 10.88
N TYR A 97 10.22 -16.16 10.42
CA TYR A 97 9.19 -15.63 11.31
C TYR A 97 7.85 -16.23 10.91
N ALA A 98 7.43 -17.23 11.68
CA ALA A 98 6.17 -17.90 11.49
C ALA A 98 5.03 -17.01 12.05
N THR A 99 3.95 -16.92 11.28
CA THR A 99 2.55 -16.88 11.78
C THR A 99 2.09 -15.64 12.58
N THR A 100 1.79 -14.50 11.92
CA THR A 100 0.89 -13.49 12.54
C THR A 100 0.11 -12.68 11.49
N GLY A 101 -0.56 -13.35 10.54
CA GLY A 101 -1.40 -12.69 9.53
C GLY A 101 -2.91 -12.69 9.82
N ARG A 102 -3.36 -13.41 10.86
CA ARG A 102 -4.80 -13.71 11.06
C ARG A 102 -5.47 -13.06 12.27
N LEU A 103 -4.76 -12.22 13.03
CA LEU A 103 -5.28 -11.67 14.29
C LEU A 103 -5.25 -10.14 14.41
N GLN A 104 -4.71 -9.39 13.43
CA GLN A 104 -4.66 -7.93 13.55
C GLN A 104 -5.95 -7.18 13.20
N THR A 105 -6.98 -7.86 12.65
CA THR A 105 -8.24 -7.18 12.32
C THR A 105 -9.21 -7.07 13.51
N LEU A 106 -8.96 -7.74 14.65
CA LEU A 106 -9.93 -7.80 15.75
C LEU A 106 -9.73 -6.77 16.88
N LEU A 107 -8.65 -5.98 16.89
CA LEU A 107 -8.33 -5.14 18.06
C LEU A 107 -8.79 -3.67 18.00
N VAL A 108 -9.49 -3.24 16.95
CA VAL A 108 -9.95 -1.84 16.82
C VAL A 108 -11.45 -1.66 17.20
N LEU A 109 -12.18 -2.75 17.49
CA LEU A 109 -13.63 -2.70 17.70
C LEU A 109 -14.12 -2.87 19.16
N GLN A 110 -13.24 -2.79 20.17
CA GLN A 110 -13.61 -3.03 21.58
C GLN A 110 -13.23 -1.90 22.56
N SER A 111 -12.92 -0.70 22.09
CA SER A 111 -12.55 0.42 22.98
C SER A 111 -13.61 1.52 23.14
N HIS A 112 -14.81 1.38 22.58
CA HIS A 112 -15.93 2.33 22.80
C HIS A 112 -17.29 1.61 22.88
N LEU A 113 -17.42 0.69 23.85
CA LEU A 113 -18.69 0.34 24.50
C LEU A 113 -18.46 0.32 26.01
#